data_AF-A0A2I0N7J0-F1
#
_entry.id   AF-A0A2I0N7J0-F1
#
_cell.length_a   1.000
_cell.length_b   1.000
_cell.length_c   1.000
_cell.angle_alpha   90.00
_cell.angle_beta   90.00
_cell.angle_gamma   90.00
#
_symmetry.space_group_name_H-M   'P 1'
#
loop_
_entity.id
_entity.type
_entity.pdbx_description
1 polymer ?
#
loop_
_entity_poly.entity_id
_entity_poly.type
_entity_poly.pdbx_seq_one_letter_code
_entity_poly.pdbx_strand_id
1 'polypeptide(L)'
;MVYAIFRIEPSNAAKINDVLKDELANRQSVLTRDAGSLGMDGNALYFKVEGSEQGVERAAEILKENGGGVKMPESEAAAINRKIIEEEENAADGMGMIFG
;
A
#
# COMPACT_ATOMS: atom_id res chain seq x y z
N MET A 1 -3.31 13.18 -8.73
CA MET A 1 -3.60 11.81 -8.27
C MET A 1 -3.56 11.83 -6.76
N VAL A 2 -4.40 11.03 -6.11
CA VAL A 2 -4.44 10.90 -4.64
C VAL A 2 -4.00 9.49 -4.26
N TYR A 3 -3.61 9.30 -3.00
CA TYR A 3 -3.29 7.98 -2.47
C TYR A 3 -3.89 7.77 -1.08
N ALA A 4 -4.05 6.51 -0.71
CA ALA A 4 -4.35 6.07 0.64
C ALA A 4 -3.43 4.90 1.02
N ILE A 5 -3.09 4.82 2.30
CA ILE A 5 -2.35 3.68 2.86
C ILE A 5 -3.20 3.05 3.94
N PHE A 6 -3.26 1.71 3.91
CA PHE A 6 -3.99 0.90 4.86
C PHE A 6 -3.02 0.01 5.62
N ARG A 7 -3.16 -0.06 6.93
CA ARG A 7 -2.52 -1.09 7.75
C ARG A 7 -3.39 -2.33 7.74
N ILE A 8 -2.79 -3.45 7.37
CA ILE A 8 -3.42 -4.75 7.23
C ILE A 8 -2.69 -5.74 8.13
N GLU A 9 -3.44 -6.42 8.98
CA GLU A 9 -2.89 -7.52 9.78
C GLU A 9 -2.52 -8.68 8.84
N PRO A 10 -1.42 -9.42 9.06
CA PRO A 10 -0.99 -10.50 8.16
C PRO A 10 -2.06 -11.57 7.93
N SER A 11 -2.88 -11.87 8.94
CA SER A 11 -4.02 -12.80 8.84
C SER A 11 -5.12 -12.31 7.89
N ASN A 12 -5.16 -11.02 7.59
CA ASN A 12 -6.12 -10.38 6.68
C ASN A 12 -5.55 -10.12 5.29
N ALA A 13 -4.29 -10.48 5.01
CA ALA A 13 -3.64 -10.20 3.72
C ALA A 13 -4.46 -10.68 2.51
N ALA A 14 -5.13 -11.85 2.62
CA ALA A 14 -5.95 -12.40 1.56
C ALA A 14 -7.16 -11.53 1.18
N LYS A 15 -7.61 -10.63 2.08
CA LYS A 15 -8.74 -9.72 1.85
C LYS A 15 -8.40 -8.57 0.90
N ILE A 16 -7.11 -8.30 0.66
CA ILE A 16 -6.66 -7.37 -0.39
C ILE A 16 -7.17 -7.82 -1.76
N ASN A 17 -7.32 -9.13 -1.97
CA ASN A 17 -7.78 -9.68 -3.25
C ASN A 17 -9.18 -9.19 -3.64
N ASP A 18 -10.02 -8.77 -2.69
CA ASP A 18 -11.34 -8.21 -3.01
C ASP A 18 -11.19 -6.84 -3.70
N VAL A 19 -10.18 -6.05 -3.31
CA VAL A 19 -9.81 -4.79 -3.99
C VAL A 19 -9.33 -5.05 -5.41
N LEU A 20 -8.51 -6.10 -5.59
CA LEU A 20 -7.95 -6.45 -6.90
C LEU A 20 -9.01 -7.01 -7.88
N LYS A 21 -10.12 -7.54 -7.36
CA LYS A 21 -11.24 -8.06 -8.16
C LYS A 21 -12.25 -6.98 -8.55
N ASP A 22 -12.28 -5.84 -7.85
CA ASP A 22 -13.21 -4.75 -8.13
C ASP A 22 -12.81 -3.97 -9.39
N GLU A 23 -13.77 -3.72 -10.29
CA GLU A 23 -13.52 -3.13 -11.61
C GLU A 23 -12.99 -1.69 -11.59
N LEU A 24 -13.21 -0.95 -10.51
CA LEU A 24 -12.81 0.44 -10.36
C LEU A 24 -11.52 0.55 -9.53
N ALA A 25 -11.45 -0.17 -8.42
CA ALA A 25 -10.28 -0.15 -7.55
C ALA A 25 -9.07 -0.84 -8.17
N ASN A 26 -9.28 -1.89 -9.00
CA ASN A 26 -8.17 -2.61 -9.65
C ASN A 26 -7.47 -1.83 -10.78
N ARG A 27 -8.06 -0.71 -11.22
CA ARG A 27 -7.44 0.20 -12.20
C ARG A 27 -6.45 1.17 -11.57
N GLN A 28 -6.38 1.19 -10.24
CA GLN A 28 -5.45 2.05 -9.51
C GLN A 28 -4.09 1.36 -9.38
N SER A 29 -3.05 2.15 -9.16
CA SER A 29 -1.75 1.61 -8.77
C SER A 29 -1.85 1.08 -7.35
N VAL A 30 -1.42 -0.16 -7.13
CA VAL A 30 -1.46 -0.81 -5.83
C VAL A 30 -0.09 -1.39 -5.47
N LEU A 31 0.28 -1.25 -4.20
CA LEU A 31 1.54 -1.75 -3.68
C LEU A 31 1.34 -2.32 -2.28
N THR A 32 2.00 -3.44 -1.97
CA THR A 32 2.03 -4.01 -0.62
C THR A 32 3.47 -4.10 -0.14
N ARG A 33 3.73 -3.64 1.08
CA ARG A 33 5.01 -3.77 1.78
C ARG A 33 4.80 -4.20 3.22
N ASP A 34 5.62 -5.09 3.72
CA ASP A 34 5.63 -5.41 5.14
C ASP A 34 6.35 -4.31 5.95
N ALA A 35 5.95 -4.15 7.21
CA ALA A 35 6.53 -3.16 8.11
C ALA A 35 8.05 -3.35 8.28
N GLY A 36 8.51 -4.61 8.32
CA GLY A 36 9.93 -4.95 8.48
C GLY A 36 10.80 -4.41 7.34
N SER A 37 10.36 -4.59 6.09
CA SER A 37 11.03 -4.07 4.89
C SER A 37 11.14 -2.55 4.88
N LEU A 38 10.21 -1.84 5.52
CA LEU A 38 10.26 -0.38 5.67
C LEU A 38 11.05 0.10 6.91
N GLY A 39 11.67 -0.83 7.65
CA GLY A 39 12.34 -0.54 8.91
C GLY A 39 11.38 0.03 9.97
N MET A 40 10.14 -0.45 9.98
CA MET A 40 9.10 -0.07 10.93
C MET A 40 8.84 -1.22 11.91
N ASP A 41 8.54 -0.86 13.16
CA ASP A 41 8.22 -1.84 14.19
C ASP A 41 6.82 -2.45 13.97
N GLY A 42 6.70 -3.73 14.32
CA GLY A 42 5.44 -4.48 14.28
C GLY A 42 5.38 -5.51 13.16
N ASN A 43 4.26 -6.24 13.13
CA ASN A 43 4.00 -7.29 12.16
C ASN A 43 2.73 -6.94 11.38
N ALA A 44 2.83 -5.93 10.51
CA ALA A 44 1.73 -5.47 9.68
C ALA A 44 2.17 -5.33 8.22
N LEU A 45 1.19 -5.38 7.33
CA LEU A 45 1.34 -5.06 5.92
C LEU A 45 0.77 -3.66 5.67
N TYR A 46 1.50 -2.87 4.91
CA TYR A 46 1.05 -1.58 4.39
C TYR A 46 0.64 -1.76 2.94
N PHE A 47 -0.65 -1.52 2.69
CA PHE A 47 -1.23 -1.56 1.36
C PHE A 47 -1.49 -0.12 0.88
N LYS A 48 -0.76 0.29 -0.15
CA LYS A 48 -0.91 1.60 -0.80
C LYS A 48 -1.79 1.46 -2.03
N VAL A 49 -2.74 2.37 -2.18
CA VAL A 49 -3.55 2.55 -3.39
C VAL A 49 -3.38 3.98 -3.87
N GLU A 50 -3.00 4.18 -5.12
CA GLU A 50 -2.76 5.50 -5.72
C GLU A 50 -3.41 5.61 -7.10
N GLY A 51 -4.11 6.72 -7.35
CA GLY A 51 -4.76 6.96 -8.63
C GLY A 51 -5.85 8.03 -8.57
N SER A 52 -7.03 7.71 -9.10
CA SER A 52 -8.20 8.59 -9.06
C SER A 52 -8.84 8.59 -7.67
N GLU A 53 -9.46 9.72 -7.29
CA GLU A 53 -10.14 9.86 -6.01
C GLU A 53 -11.22 8.79 -5.82
N GLN A 54 -12.08 8.61 -6.83
CA GLN A 54 -13.12 7.58 -6.83
C GLN A 54 -12.57 6.16 -6.68
N GLY A 55 -11.45 5.84 -7.34
CA GLY A 55 -10.84 4.52 -7.24
C GLY A 55 -10.22 4.24 -5.87
N VAL A 56 -9.57 5.25 -5.29
CA VAL A 56 -8.99 5.16 -3.93
C VAL A 56 -10.08 5.09 -2.87
N GLU A 57 -11.16 5.85 -3.01
CA GLU A 57 -12.34 5.75 -2.13
C GLU A 57 -12.99 4.36 -2.23
N ARG A 58 -13.15 3.83 -3.45
CA ARG A 58 -13.70 2.49 -3.65
C ARG A 58 -12.86 1.40 -2.96
N ALA A 59 -11.53 1.47 -3.05
CA ALA A 59 -10.65 0.55 -2.34
C ALA A 59 -10.81 0.67 -0.81
N ALA A 60 -11.00 1.90 -0.30
CA ALA A 60 -11.21 2.14 1.12
C ALA A 60 -12.54 1.54 1.62
N GLU A 61 -13.60 1.64 0.83
CA GLU A 61 -14.90 1.02 1.13
C GLU A 61 -14.80 -0.49 1.21
N ILE A 62 -14.19 -1.15 0.22
CA ILE A 62 -14.03 -2.62 0.20
C ILE A 62 -13.29 -3.11 1.44
N LEU A 63 -12.17 -2.48 1.79
CA LEU A 63 -11.37 -2.86 2.96
C LEU A 63 -12.10 -2.61 4.28
N LYS A 64 -12.95 -1.58 4.32
CA LYS A 64 -13.82 -1.31 5.47
C LYS A 64 -14.91 -2.36 5.59
N GLU A 65 -15.55 -2.74 4.49
CA GLU A 65 -16.64 -3.72 4.44
C GLU A 65 -16.16 -5.13 4.81
N ASN A 66 -15.01 -5.56 4.28
CA ASN A 66 -14.47 -6.89 4.56
C ASN A 66 -13.60 -6.93 5.84
N GLY A 67 -13.41 -5.80 6.52
CA GLY A 67 -12.52 -5.68 7.68
C GLY A 67 -11.09 -6.09 7.35
N GLY A 68 -10.61 -5.72 6.17
CA GLY A 68 -9.31 -6.07 5.63
C GLY A 68 -8.18 -5.18 6.13
N GLY A 69 -8.48 -3.93 6.49
CA GLY A 69 -7.47 -3.00 6.98
C GLY A 69 -8.03 -1.71 7.56
N VAL A 70 -7.13 -0.94 8.18
CA VAL A 70 -7.42 0.37 8.76
C VAL A 70 -6.73 1.43 7.91
N LYS A 71 -7.48 2.42 7.41
CA LYS A 71 -6.90 3.57 6.70
C LYS A 71 -6.03 4.38 7.65
N MET A 72 -4.79 4.64 7.27
CA MET A 72 -3.87 5.43 8.08
C MET A 72 -4.23 6.92 8.04
N PRO A 73 -4.06 7.65 9.15
CA PRO A 73 -4.09 9.11 9.15
C PRO A 73 -3.08 9.69 8.16
N GLU A 74 -3.36 10.88 7.62
CA GLU A 74 -2.52 11.52 6.60
C GLU A 74 -1.06 11.68 7.02
N SER A 75 -0.79 12.06 8.27
CA SER A 75 0.56 12.20 8.81
C SER A 75 1.35 10.88 8.80
N GLU A 76 0.71 9.79 9.21
CA GLU A 76 1.31 8.45 9.23
C GLU A 76 1.45 7.90 7.81
N ALA A 77 0.43 8.08 6.97
CA ALA A 77 0.46 7.68 5.56
C ALA A 77 1.61 8.38 4.82
N ALA A 78 1.83 9.68 5.05
CA ALA A 78 2.95 10.40 4.46
C ALA A 78 4.31 9.85 4.90
N ALA A 79 4.45 9.46 6.16
CA ALA A 79 5.69 8.86 6.66
C ALA A 79 5.96 7.48 6.05
N ILE A 80 4.93 6.64 5.95
CA ILE A 80 5.03 5.30 5.33
C ILE A 80 5.33 5.43 3.84
N ASN A 81 4.66 6.35 3.13
CA ASN A 81 4.87 6.57 1.70
C ASN A 81 6.32 7.00 1.40
N ARG A 82 6.93 7.85 2.24
CA ARG A 82 8.35 8.21 2.08
C ARG A 82 9.26 6.99 2.18
N LYS A 83 9.06 6.13 3.19
CA LYS A 83 9.83 4.90 3.36
C LYS A 83 9.68 3.94 2.17
N ILE A 84 8.47 3.84 1.61
CA ILE A 84 8.21 3.06 0.40
C ILE A 84 9.03 3.60 -0.78
N ILE A 85 8.98 4.91 -1.03
CA ILE A 85 9.72 5.54 -2.12
C ILE A 85 11.23 5.35 -1.94
N GLU A 86 11.75 5.57 -0.73
CA GLU A 86 13.17 5.36 -0.40
C GLU A 86 13.61 3.91 -0.68
N GLU A 87 12.78 2.92 -0.35
CA GLU A 87 13.09 1.50 -0.62
C GLU A 87 13.09 1.20 -2.13
N GLU A 88 12.12 1.73 -2.88
CA GLU A 88 12.06 1.57 -4.34
C GLU A 88 13.24 2.23 -5.06
N GLU A 89 13.65 3.43 -4.63
CA GLU A 89 14.83 4.13 -5.17
C GLU A 89 16.13 3.37 -4.89
N ASN A 90 16.34 2.92 -3.64
CA ASN A 90 17.51 2.12 -3.28
C ASN A 90 17.58 0.80 -4.09
N ALA A 91 16.45 0.15 -4.34
CA ALA A 91 16.39 -1.06 -5.17
C ALA A 91 16.77 -0.77 -6.62
N ALA A 92 16.32 0.36 -7.18
CA ALA A 92 16.65 0.77 -8.55
C ALA A 92 18.15 1.08 -8.71
N ASP A 93 18.75 1.82 -7.77
CA ASP A 93 20.17 2.16 -7.77
C ASP A 93 21.06 0.91 -7.63
N GLY A 94 20.65 -0.05 -6.81
CA GLY A 94 21.33 -1.34 -6.66
C GLY A 94 21.40 -2.14 -7.96
N MET A 95 20.35 -2.11 -8.80
CA MET A 95 20.38 -2.75 -10.12
C MET A 95 21.28 -2.00 -11.12
N GLY A 96 21.31 -0.66 -11.05
CA GLY A 96 22.18 0.17 -11.90
C GLY A 96 23.67 -0.15 -11.74
N MET A 97 24.10 -0.55 -10.53
CA MET A 97 25.48 -0.99 -10.27
C MET A 97 25.80 -2.42 -10.73
N ILE A 98 24.79 -3.29 -10.86
CA ILE A 98 24.98 -4.71 -11.24
C ILE A 98 24.97 -4.88 -12.77
N PHE A 99 24.25 -4.03 -13.50
CA PHE A 99 24.11 -4.08 -14.96
C PHE A 99 24.81 -2.93 -15.70
N GLY A 100 25.64 -2.15 -14.99
CA GLY A 100 26.45 -1.05 -15.54
C GLY A 100 27.83 -1.48 -16.02
#